data_AF-A0A8H5SWB2-F1
#
_entry.id   AF-A0A8H5SWB2-F1
#
_cell.length_a   1.000
_cell.length_b   1.000
_cell.length_c   1.000
_cell.angle_alpha   90.00
_cell.angle_beta   90.00
_cell.angle_gamma   90.00
#
_symmetry.space_group_name_H-M   'P 1'
#
loop_
_entity.id
_entity.type
_entity.pdbx_description
1 polymer ?
#
loop_
_entity_poly.entity_id
_entity_poly.type
_entity_poly.pdbx_seq_one_letter_code
_entity_poly.pdbx_strand_id
1 'polypeptide(L)'
;MNSPASKEERKNRKELTKEVNGAFRNYFYVRNRNVPLTPEAMDALEFSIYQHMAKFKVEFESNDEKIHITLPKCEDEIGCVAHMRNARELQTALDVTKISTFFVMDTVRRYESHIQDLQRIVLQTQNIHQKFGGLESDIKDKQEMLSIFEVALAELLETPQA
;
A
#
# COMPACT_ATOMS: atom_id res chain seq x y z
N MET A 1 2.99 37.30 -14.03
CA MET A 1 1.90 36.58 -14.72
C MET A 1 2.17 35.09 -14.59
N ASN A 2 1.25 34.29 -14.03
CA ASN A 2 1.40 32.83 -14.01
C ASN A 2 0.99 32.28 -15.38
N SER A 3 1.94 31.70 -16.11
CA SER A 3 1.63 31.07 -17.42
C SER A 3 0.67 29.89 -17.22
N PRO A 4 -0.20 29.59 -18.19
CA PRO A 4 -1.06 28.41 -18.15
C PRO A 4 -0.28 27.11 -17.89
N ALA A 5 0.90 26.97 -18.51
CA ALA A 5 1.81 25.84 -18.29
C ALA A 5 2.19 25.66 -16.80
N SER A 6 2.51 26.75 -16.10
CA SER A 6 2.83 26.72 -14.67
C SER A 6 1.65 26.30 -13.76
N LYS A 7 0.40 26.49 -14.22
CA LYS A 7 -0.80 26.04 -13.48
C LYS A 7 -1.06 24.55 -13.72
N GLU A 8 -0.91 24.10 -14.97
CA GLU A 8 -1.03 22.70 -15.37
C GLU A 8 0.01 21.84 -14.63
N GLU A 9 1.27 22.27 -14.61
CA GLU A 9 2.37 21.61 -13.89
C GLU A 9 2.08 21.45 -12.39
N ARG A 10 1.56 22.50 -11.73
CA ARG A 10 1.22 22.46 -10.30
C ARG A 10 0.05 21.52 -10.02
N LYS A 11 -0.94 21.46 -10.91
CA LYS A 11 -2.07 20.52 -10.79
C LYS A 11 -1.57 19.09 -10.93
N ASN A 12 -0.77 18.82 -11.96
CA ASN A 12 -0.19 17.50 -12.23
C ASN A 12 0.67 17.01 -11.06
N ARG A 13 1.52 17.89 -10.50
CA ARG A 13 2.32 17.55 -9.31
C ARG A 13 1.43 17.15 -8.13
N LYS A 14 0.36 17.91 -7.84
CA LYS A 14 -0.56 17.59 -6.73
C LYS A 14 -1.25 16.24 -6.93
N GLU A 15 -1.69 15.93 -8.15
CA GLU A 15 -2.32 14.65 -8.47
C GLU A 15 -1.34 13.49 -8.32
N LEU A 16 -0.13 13.60 -8.87
CA LEU A 16 0.92 12.58 -8.72
C LEU A 16 1.34 12.36 -7.27
N THR A 17 1.40 13.42 -6.45
CA THR A 17 1.67 13.27 -5.01
C THR A 17 0.56 12.51 -4.30
N LYS A 18 -0.71 12.71 -4.69
CA LYS A 18 -1.84 11.93 -4.15
C LYS A 18 -1.75 10.46 -4.58
N GLU A 19 -1.33 10.19 -5.82
CA GLU A 19 -1.13 8.82 -6.31
C GLU A 19 -0.02 8.09 -5.55
N VAL A 20 1.12 8.75 -5.29
CA VAL A 20 2.20 8.18 -4.47
C VAL A 20 1.71 7.86 -3.06
N ASN A 21 1.00 8.78 -2.41
CA ASN A 21 0.41 8.51 -1.08
C ASN A 21 -0.61 7.36 -1.12
N GLY A 22 -1.31 7.20 -2.24
CA GLY A 22 -2.28 6.13 -2.47
C GLY A 22 -1.65 4.76 -2.74
N ALA A 23 -0.43 4.68 -3.26
CA ALA A 23 0.24 3.42 -3.61
C ALA A 23 0.47 2.50 -2.39
N PHE A 24 0.69 3.08 -1.21
CA PHE A 24 1.05 2.33 0.01
C PHE A 24 -0.14 1.80 0.81
N ARG A 25 -1.34 1.78 0.22
CA ARG A 25 -2.60 1.44 0.94
C ARG A 25 -2.90 -0.06 1.05
N ASN A 26 -2.15 -0.91 0.34
CA ASN A 26 -2.44 -2.33 0.22
C ASN A 26 -1.58 -3.14 1.19
N TYR A 27 -2.23 -4.01 1.97
CA TYR A 27 -1.60 -4.90 2.94
C TYR A 27 -2.02 -6.33 2.64
N PHE A 28 -1.04 -7.20 2.47
CA PHE A 28 -1.25 -8.60 2.12
C PHE A 28 -0.82 -9.48 3.27
N TYR A 29 -1.63 -10.50 3.55
CA TYR A 29 -1.36 -11.49 4.57
C TYR A 29 -1.60 -12.90 4.00
N VAL A 30 -0.81 -13.84 4.48
CA VAL A 30 -0.87 -15.26 4.15
C VAL A 30 -1.05 -16.09 5.41
N ARG A 31 -1.69 -17.25 5.28
CA ARG A 31 -2.00 -18.12 6.40
C ARG A 31 -0.76 -18.55 7.17
N ASN A 32 -0.79 -18.34 8.49
CA ASN A 32 0.22 -18.84 9.42
C ASN A 32 0.04 -20.34 9.68
N ARG A 33 0.75 -21.17 8.92
CA ARG A 33 0.64 -22.65 9.02
C ARG A 33 1.04 -23.23 10.38
N ASN A 34 1.72 -22.45 11.22
CA ASN A 34 2.12 -22.88 12.56
C ASN A 34 0.98 -22.81 13.59
N VAL A 35 -0.12 -22.13 13.27
CA VAL A 35 -1.28 -21.99 14.15
C VAL A 35 -2.47 -22.65 13.47
N PRO A 36 -3.12 -23.67 14.05
CA PRO A 36 -4.36 -24.23 13.50
C PRO A 36 -5.49 -23.20 13.47
N LEU A 37 -6.31 -23.23 12.42
CA LEU A 37 -7.51 -22.39 12.30
C LEU A 37 -8.68 -23.34 12.08
N THR A 38 -9.47 -23.55 13.14
CA THR A 38 -10.69 -24.37 13.06
C THR A 38 -11.81 -23.54 12.42
N PRO A 39 -12.89 -24.18 11.93
CA PRO A 39 -14.05 -23.47 11.42
C PRO A 39 -14.63 -22.46 12.42
N GLU A 40 -14.73 -22.82 13.70
CA GLU A 40 -15.26 -21.94 14.75
C GLU A 40 -14.35 -20.73 15.01
N ALA A 41 -13.03 -20.94 14.90
CA ALA A 41 -12.06 -19.85 15.01
C ALA A 41 -12.10 -18.93 13.79
N MET A 42 -12.38 -19.48 12.60
CA MET A 42 -12.61 -18.69 11.38
C MET A 42 -13.88 -17.84 11.51
N ASP A 43 -15.01 -18.43 11.93
CA ASP A 43 -16.26 -17.71 12.15
C ASP A 43 -16.09 -16.57 13.16
N ALA A 44 -15.38 -16.83 14.26
CA ALA A 44 -15.07 -15.81 15.28
C ALA A 44 -14.16 -14.69 14.72
N LEU A 45 -13.19 -15.05 13.87
CA LEU A 45 -12.31 -14.09 13.22
C LEU A 45 -13.10 -13.20 12.25
N GLU A 46 -13.91 -13.77 11.37
CA GLU A 46 -14.76 -13.04 10.43
C GLU A 46 -15.71 -12.09 11.16
N PHE A 47 -16.34 -12.56 12.23
CA PHE A 47 -17.20 -11.73 13.07
C PHE A 47 -16.43 -10.56 13.69
N SER A 48 -15.23 -10.82 14.22
CA SER A 48 -14.37 -9.77 14.79
C SER A 48 -13.94 -8.75 13.74
N ILE A 49 -13.59 -9.20 12.53
CA ILE A 49 -13.27 -8.34 11.39
C ILE A 49 -14.46 -7.46 11.03
N TYR A 50 -15.66 -8.04 10.92
CA TYR A 50 -16.88 -7.29 10.65
C TYR A 50 -17.11 -6.18 11.68
N GLN A 51 -16.91 -6.47 12.97
CA GLN A 51 -17.12 -5.52 14.06
C GLN A 51 -16.06 -4.40 14.13
N HIS A 52 -14.78 -4.75 13.97
CA HIS A 52 -13.67 -3.86 14.30
C HIS A 52 -12.92 -3.30 13.09
N MET A 53 -13.15 -3.83 11.90
CA MET A 53 -12.42 -3.46 10.67
C MET A 53 -13.32 -2.90 9.58
N ALA A 54 -14.58 -2.56 9.87
CA ALA A 54 -15.56 -2.04 8.89
C ALA A 54 -15.08 -0.81 8.08
N LYS A 55 -14.13 -0.03 8.60
CA LYS A 55 -13.51 1.10 7.87
C LYS A 55 -12.57 0.65 6.75
N PHE A 56 -11.99 -0.54 6.87
CA PHE A 56 -11.03 -1.09 5.92
C PHE A 56 -11.76 -2.04 4.97
N LYS A 57 -11.34 -2.07 3.70
CA LYS A 57 -11.80 -3.12 2.79
C LYS A 57 -10.96 -4.36 3.07
N VAL A 58 -11.58 -5.41 3.59
CA VAL A 58 -10.93 -6.69 3.89
C VAL A 58 -11.49 -7.74 2.94
N GLU A 59 -10.61 -8.41 2.20
CA GLU A 59 -10.95 -9.42 1.20
C GLU A 59 -10.21 -10.71 1.52
N PHE A 60 -10.96 -11.81 1.63
CA PHE A 60 -10.39 -13.14 1.72
C PHE A 60 -10.16 -13.69 0.30
N GLU A 61 -8.98 -14.25 0.07
CA GLU A 61 -8.56 -14.80 -1.22
C GLU A 61 -8.11 -16.26 -1.04
N SER A 62 -8.18 -17.03 -2.13
CA SER A 62 -7.62 -18.40 -2.19
C SER A 62 -8.16 -19.35 -1.12
N ASN A 63 -9.49 -19.40 -0.93
CA ASN A 63 -10.16 -20.20 0.12
C ASN A 63 -9.64 -19.87 1.52
N ASP A 64 -9.65 -18.59 1.87
CA ASP A 64 -9.27 -18.07 3.20
C ASP A 64 -7.81 -18.29 3.60
N GLU A 65 -6.94 -18.67 2.65
CA GLU A 65 -5.50 -18.78 2.86
C GLU A 65 -4.78 -17.43 2.78
N LYS A 66 -5.45 -16.40 2.26
CA LYS A 66 -4.89 -15.07 2.08
C LYS A 66 -5.90 -14.00 2.47
N ILE A 67 -5.41 -12.91 3.05
CA ILE A 67 -6.21 -11.72 3.34
C ILE A 67 -5.54 -10.52 2.66
N HIS A 68 -6.33 -9.76 1.91
CA HIS A 68 -5.97 -8.45 1.39
C HIS A 68 -6.74 -7.38 2.15
N ILE A 69 -6.01 -6.48 2.79
CA ILE A 69 -6.57 -5.32 3.48
C ILE A 69 -6.18 -4.07 2.71
N THR A 70 -7.17 -3.27 2.34
CA THR A 70 -6.99 -2.01 1.67
C THR A 70 -7.40 -0.85 2.58
N LEU A 71 -6.45 0.06 2.84
CA LEU A 71 -6.73 1.31 3.54
C LEU A 71 -7.63 2.24 2.70
N PRO A 72 -8.50 3.04 3.35
CA PRO A 72 -9.29 4.05 2.65
C PRO A 72 -8.38 5.11 2.01
N LYS A 73 -8.84 5.68 0.89
CA LYS A 73 -8.10 6.75 0.21
C LYS A 73 -7.98 7.97 1.14
N CYS A 74 -6.79 8.56 1.17
CA CYS A 74 -6.57 9.82 1.86
C CYS A 74 -7.00 10.97 0.95
N GLU A 75 -8.18 11.54 1.21
CA GLU A 75 -8.70 12.68 0.44
C GLU A 75 -8.15 14.04 0.95
N ASP A 76 -7.60 14.06 2.16
CA ASP A 76 -7.07 15.26 2.82
C ASP A 76 -5.80 15.81 2.15
N GLU A 77 -5.62 17.14 2.24
CA GLU A 77 -4.51 17.88 1.64
C GLU A 77 -3.12 17.43 2.15
N ILE A 78 -3.07 16.80 3.33
CA ILE A 78 -1.84 16.22 3.91
C ILE A 78 -1.94 14.69 3.87
N GLY A 79 -1.90 14.13 2.65
CA GLY A 79 -2.06 12.70 2.40
C GLY A 79 -1.15 11.79 3.23
N CYS A 80 0.07 12.24 3.55
CA CYS A 80 1.01 11.49 4.40
C CYS A 80 0.51 11.34 5.85
N VAL A 81 -0.07 12.39 6.45
CA VAL A 81 -0.60 12.35 7.83
C VAL A 81 -1.84 11.47 7.90
N ALA A 82 -2.75 11.61 6.93
CA ALA A 82 -3.93 10.77 6.83
C ALA A 82 -3.56 9.29 6.63
N HIS A 83 -2.53 9.01 5.81
CA HIS A 83 -2.03 7.65 5.61
C HIS A 83 -1.46 7.08 6.92
N MET A 84 -0.59 7.83 7.62
CA MET A 84 -0.04 7.40 8.91
C MET A 84 -1.14 7.15 9.95
N ARG A 85 -2.20 7.95 9.96
CA ARG A 85 -3.35 7.75 10.84
C ARG A 85 -4.09 6.44 10.52
N ASN A 86 -4.43 6.23 9.25
CA ASN A 86 -5.08 5.00 8.79
C ASN A 86 -4.23 3.75 9.07
N ALA A 87 -2.91 3.84 8.91
CA ALA A 87 -1.99 2.75 9.22
C ALA A 87 -1.96 2.42 10.72
N ARG A 88 -1.98 3.44 11.60
CA ARG A 88 -2.07 3.23 13.06
C ARG A 88 -3.41 2.61 13.47
N GLU A 89 -4.50 3.10 12.91
CA GLU A 89 -5.83 2.54 13.17
C GLU A 89 -5.93 1.09 12.69
N LEU A 90 -5.33 0.77 11.54
CA LEU A 90 -5.22 -0.61 11.07
C LEU A 90 -4.46 -1.46 12.08
N GLN A 91 -3.31 -1.00 12.58
CA GLN A 91 -2.55 -1.74 13.59
C GLN A 91 -3.39 -2.05 14.82
N THR A 92 -4.10 -1.06 15.38
CA THR A 92 -5.01 -1.27 16.52
C THR A 92 -6.08 -2.30 16.19
N ALA A 93 -6.66 -2.24 14.98
CA ALA A 93 -7.71 -3.18 14.59
C ALA A 93 -7.16 -4.60 14.42
N LEU A 94 -5.96 -4.77 13.87
CA LEU A 94 -5.28 -6.07 13.79
C LEU A 94 -5.01 -6.68 15.16
N ASP A 95 -4.63 -5.85 16.15
CA ASP A 95 -4.35 -6.30 17.51
C ASP A 95 -5.63 -6.78 18.24
N VAL A 96 -6.77 -6.16 17.93
CA VAL A 96 -8.09 -6.53 18.47
C VAL A 96 -8.63 -7.79 17.79
N THR A 97 -8.59 -7.86 16.46
CA THR A 97 -9.14 -8.99 15.70
C THR A 97 -8.28 -10.24 15.74
N LYS A 98 -7.02 -10.11 16.17
CA LYS A 98 -6.04 -11.21 16.20
C LYS A 98 -5.77 -11.81 14.82
N ILE A 99 -5.97 -11.05 13.73
CA ILE A 99 -5.57 -11.48 12.38
C ILE A 99 -4.10 -11.93 12.37
N SER A 100 -3.21 -11.17 13.03
CA SER A 100 -1.77 -11.47 13.07
C SER A 100 -1.42 -12.80 13.74
N THR A 101 -2.33 -13.39 14.51
CA THR A 101 -2.18 -14.74 15.06
C THR A 101 -2.31 -15.80 13.96
N PHE A 102 -3.32 -15.64 13.10
CA PHE A 102 -3.70 -16.63 12.09
C PHE A 102 -3.08 -16.36 10.72
N PHE A 103 -2.69 -15.11 10.45
CA PHE A 103 -2.14 -14.66 9.18
C PHE A 103 -0.90 -13.81 9.41
N VAL A 104 0.18 -14.14 8.71
CA VAL A 104 1.43 -13.35 8.72
C VAL A 104 1.46 -12.42 7.52
N MET A 105 2.14 -11.28 7.66
CA MET A 105 2.27 -10.32 6.57
C MET A 105 3.07 -10.95 5.42
N ASP A 106 2.50 -10.91 4.22
CA ASP A 106 3.19 -11.27 2.98
C ASP A 106 4.01 -10.08 2.52
N THR A 107 5.20 -9.94 3.12
CA THR A 107 6.10 -8.83 2.85
C THR A 107 6.53 -8.83 1.38
N VAL A 108 6.78 -10.00 0.78
CA VAL A 108 7.17 -10.11 -0.64
C VAL A 108 6.10 -9.49 -1.54
N ARG A 109 4.85 -9.97 -1.44
CA ARG A 109 3.73 -9.46 -2.26
C ARG A 109 3.47 -7.97 -2.00
N ARG A 110 3.69 -7.50 -0.77
CA ARG A 110 3.58 -6.08 -0.44
C ARG A 110 4.63 -5.22 -1.17
N TYR A 111 5.88 -5.65 -1.17
CA TYR A 111 6.94 -4.96 -1.91
C TYR A 111 6.69 -5.00 -3.43
N GLU A 112 6.28 -6.15 -3.98
CA GLU A 112 5.90 -6.28 -5.39
C GLU A 112 4.78 -5.29 -5.77
N SER A 113 3.73 -5.19 -4.95
CA SER A 113 2.64 -4.24 -5.18
C SER A 113 3.12 -2.80 -5.16
N HIS A 114 3.99 -2.42 -4.21
CA HIS A 114 4.54 -1.06 -4.14
C HIS A 114 5.40 -0.73 -5.37
N ILE A 115 6.24 -1.68 -5.81
CA ILE A 115 7.08 -1.54 -7.00
C ILE A 115 6.22 -1.31 -8.23
N GLN A 116 5.19 -2.13 -8.44
CA GLN A 116 4.28 -2.00 -9.58
C GLN A 116 3.57 -0.63 -9.60
N ASP A 117 3.06 -0.18 -8.45
CA ASP A 117 2.40 1.13 -8.35
C ASP A 117 3.39 2.27 -8.60
N LEU A 118 4.61 2.20 -8.05
CA LEU A 118 5.64 3.22 -8.26
C LEU A 118 6.12 3.26 -9.72
N GLN A 119 6.32 2.10 -10.36
CA GLN A 119 6.66 2.02 -11.78
C GLN A 119 5.59 2.71 -12.65
N ARG A 120 4.30 2.49 -12.37
CA ARG A 120 3.20 3.18 -13.05
C ARG A 120 3.30 4.69 -12.86
N ILE A 121 3.51 5.16 -11.63
CA ILE A 121 3.57 6.60 -11.31
C ILE A 121 4.80 7.25 -11.96
N VAL A 122 5.96 6.59 -11.97
CA VAL A 122 7.16 7.07 -12.66
C VAL A 122 6.88 7.23 -14.15
N LEU A 123 6.28 6.23 -14.79
CA LEU A 123 5.93 6.28 -16.20
C LEU A 123 4.93 7.41 -16.50
N GLN A 124 3.90 7.58 -15.66
CA GLN A 124 2.95 8.70 -15.78
C GLN A 124 3.64 10.05 -15.63
N THR A 125 4.55 10.19 -14.65
CA THR A 125 5.31 11.42 -14.42
C THR A 125 6.21 11.75 -15.63
N GLN A 126 6.91 10.75 -16.19
CA GLN A 126 7.73 10.91 -17.39
C GLN A 126 6.91 11.34 -18.61
N ASN A 127 5.74 10.72 -18.82
CA ASN A 127 4.82 11.09 -19.91
C ASN A 127 4.32 12.54 -19.77
N ILE A 128 4.10 13.02 -18.54
CA ILE A 128 3.71 14.40 -18.28
C ILE A 128 4.87 15.36 -18.54
N HIS A 129 6.07 15.04 -18.05
CA HIS A 129 7.29 15.81 -18.31
C HIS A 129 7.54 15.96 -19.83
N GLN A 130 7.40 14.89 -20.61
CA GLN A 130 7.58 14.95 -22.06
C GLN A 130 6.58 15.90 -22.75
N LYS A 131 5.36 16.02 -22.22
CA LYS A 131 4.30 16.86 -22.82
C LYS A 131 4.36 18.31 -22.39
N PHE A 132 4.74 18.57 -21.13
CA PHE A 132 4.59 19.88 -20.51
C PHE A 132 5.91 20.46 -19.97
N GLY A 133 7.00 19.69 -19.96
CA GLY A 133 8.25 20.05 -19.31
C GLY A 133 8.17 19.98 -17.77
N GLY A 134 9.32 20.15 -17.10
CA GLY A 134 9.42 20.16 -15.63
C GLY A 134 9.23 18.79 -14.98
N LEU A 135 9.25 18.71 -13.64
CA LEU A 135 9.14 17.46 -12.85
C LEU A 135 10.39 16.56 -12.84
N GLU A 136 11.55 17.04 -13.30
CA GLU A 136 12.80 16.25 -13.34
C GLU A 136 13.21 15.77 -11.95
N SER A 137 13.09 16.65 -10.95
CA SER A 137 13.30 16.28 -9.54
C SER A 137 12.29 15.24 -9.07
N ASP A 138 11.01 15.40 -9.43
CA ASP A 138 9.95 14.47 -9.03
C ASP A 138 10.12 13.08 -9.66
N ILE A 139 10.70 13.00 -10.86
CA ILE A 139 11.05 11.74 -11.52
C ILE A 139 12.21 11.10 -10.79
N LYS A 140 13.27 11.86 -10.52
CA LYS A 140 14.45 11.39 -9.79
C LYS A 140 14.09 10.83 -8.42
N ASP A 141 13.32 11.57 -7.63
CA ASP A 141 12.93 11.17 -6.26
C ASP A 141 12.11 9.87 -6.29
N LYS A 142 11.21 9.70 -7.27
CA LYS A 142 10.40 8.48 -7.41
C LYS A 142 11.22 7.30 -7.91
N GLN A 143 12.20 7.52 -8.80
CA GLN A 143 13.12 6.47 -9.25
C GLN A 143 14.03 5.99 -8.13
N GLU A 144 14.50 6.90 -7.27
CA GLU A 144 15.26 6.55 -6.07
C GLU A 144 14.41 5.71 -5.11
N MET A 145 13.18 6.14 -4.83
CA MET A 145 12.24 5.36 -4.01
C MET A 145 11.97 3.96 -4.59
N LEU A 146 11.73 3.87 -5.91
CA LEU A 146 11.55 2.60 -6.60
C LEU A 146 12.77 1.68 -6.42
N SER A 147 13.98 2.23 -6.62
CA SER A 147 15.23 1.48 -6.48
C SER A 147 15.40 0.91 -5.06
N ILE A 148 15.03 1.68 -4.03
CA ILE A 148 15.06 1.21 -2.63
C ILE A 148 14.14 0.01 -2.44
N PHE A 149 12.91 0.05 -2.98
CA PHE A 149 11.99 -1.08 -2.88
C PHE A 149 12.46 -2.30 -3.67
N GLU A 150 13.03 -2.11 -4.86
CA GLU A 150 13.58 -3.20 -5.69
C GLU A 150 14.75 -3.90 -4.99
N VAL A 151 15.69 -3.14 -4.39
CA VAL A 151 16.80 -3.70 -3.61
C VAL A 151 16.29 -4.47 -2.39
N ALA A 152 15.38 -3.87 -1.61
CA ALA A 152 14.83 -4.52 -0.44
C ALA A 152 14.05 -5.81 -0.78
N LEU A 153 13.35 -5.85 -1.92
CA LEU A 153 12.70 -7.07 -2.40
C LEU A 153 13.73 -8.13 -2.78
N ALA A 154 14.80 -7.77 -3.48
CA ALA A 154 15.87 -8.71 -3.84
C ALA A 154 16.50 -9.34 -2.58
N GLU A 155 16.83 -8.52 -1.58
CA GLU A 155 17.36 -8.99 -0.29
C GLU A 155 16.41 -9.97 0.42
N LEU A 156 15.10 -9.68 0.41
CA LEU A 156 14.08 -10.57 0.99
C LEU A 156 14.00 -11.93 0.29
N LEU A 157 14.21 -11.96 -1.04
CA LEU A 157 14.17 -13.19 -1.83
C LEU A 157 15.46 -14.02 -1.70
N GLU A 158 16.59 -13.37 -1.43
CA GLU A 158 17.88 -14.03 -1.21
C GLU A 158 18.02 -14.61 0.22
N THR A 159 17.22 -14.13 1.17
CA THR A 159 17.26 -14.61 2.55
C THR A 159 16.50 -15.95 2.67
N PRO A 160 17.11 -17.03 3.19
CA PRO A 160 16.40 -18.30 3.41
C PRO A 160 15.22 -18.07 4.35
N GLN A 161 14.01 -18.39 3.90
CA GLN A 161 12.83 -18.41 4.78
C GLN A 161 12.99 -19.59 5.74
N ALA A 162 13.27 -19.30 7.01
CA ALA A 162 13.47 -20.27 8.09
C ALA A 162 12.17 -20.99 8.47
#